data_AF-A0A842PCX5-F1
#
_entry.id   AF-A0A842PCX5-F1
#
_cell.length_a   1.000
_cell.length_b   1.000
_cell.length_c   1.000
_cell.angle_alpha   90.00
_cell.angle_beta   90.00
_cell.angle_gamma   90.00
#
_symmetry.space_group_name_H-M   'P 1'
#
loop_
_entity.id
_entity.type
_entity.pdbx_description
1 polymer ?
#
loop_
_entity_poly.entity_id
_entity_poly.type
_entity_poly.pdbx_seq_one_letter_code
_entity_poly.pdbx_strand_id
1 'polypeptide(L)'
;AWQISFRAYTDNPDEWMDEYHIRSMVEAVFSSLKRCFGPDIKSIKGWLKRRELAIKVLAYNIKRMLYIERAKDLGIPLWVSCQ
;
A
#
# COMPACT_ATOMS: atom_id res chain seq x y z
N ALA A 1 3.76 -13.39 17.92
CA ALA A 1 2.90 -12.71 16.92
C ALA A 1 2.20 -13.71 16.00
N TRP A 2 2.92 -14.52 15.20
CA TRP A 2 2.29 -15.48 14.28
C TRP A 2 1.39 -16.51 14.98
N GLN A 3 1.80 -17.07 16.12
CA GLN A 3 1.00 -18.05 16.88
C GLN A 3 -0.33 -17.48 17.39
N ILE A 4 -0.37 -16.20 17.74
CA ILE A 4 -1.59 -15.49 18.18
C ILE A 4 -2.52 -15.31 16.97
N SER A 5 -1.96 -14.85 15.85
CA SER A 5 -2.71 -14.69 14.59
C SER A 5 -3.25 -16.03 14.09
N PHE A 6 -2.50 -17.12 14.22
CA PHE A 6 -2.94 -18.47 13.83
C PHE A 6 -4.08 -18.98 14.73
N ARG A 7 -4.00 -18.78 16.05
CA ARG A 7 -5.10 -19.12 16.96
C ARG A 7 -6.35 -18.31 16.65
N ALA A 8 -6.23 -17.00 16.48
CA ALA A 8 -7.37 -16.14 16.11
C ALA A 8 -8.04 -16.58 14.80
N TYR A 9 -7.25 -16.98 13.79
CA TYR A 9 -7.79 -17.56 12.55
C TYR A 9 -8.52 -18.90 12.79
N THR A 10 -7.97 -19.76 13.66
CA THR A 10 -8.56 -21.06 13.98
C THR A 10 -9.86 -20.91 14.78
N ASP A 11 -9.92 -19.93 15.68
CA ASP A 11 -11.05 -19.71 16.58
C ASP A 11 -12.22 -19.03 15.87
N ASN A 12 -11.96 -18.02 15.02
CA ASN A 12 -12.99 -17.34 14.22
C ASN A 12 -12.41 -16.85 12.88
N PRO A 13 -12.46 -17.67 11.81
CA PRO A 13 -11.81 -17.36 10.54
C PRO A 13 -12.41 -16.15 9.83
N ASP A 14 -13.73 -15.93 9.92
CA ASP A 14 -14.40 -14.84 9.20
C ASP A 14 -14.00 -13.47 9.78
N GLU A 15 -14.09 -13.32 11.11
CA GLU A 15 -13.65 -12.10 11.80
C GLU A 15 -12.16 -11.84 11.60
N TRP A 16 -11.34 -12.90 11.63
CA TRP A 16 -9.92 -12.79 11.36
C TRP A 16 -9.63 -12.33 9.93
N MET A 17 -10.38 -12.84 8.94
CA MET A 17 -10.22 -12.46 7.54
C MET A 17 -10.54 -10.97 7.31
N ASP A 18 -11.57 -10.44 7.98
CA ASP A 18 -11.91 -9.02 7.92
C ASP A 18 -10.78 -8.12 8.46
N GLU A 19 -10.18 -8.48 9.60
CA GLU A 19 -9.02 -7.77 10.13
C GLU A 19 -7.78 -7.93 9.24
N TYR A 20 -7.53 -9.16 8.76
CA TYR A 20 -6.38 -9.47 7.92
C TYR A 20 -6.41 -8.72 6.60
N HIS A 21 -7.59 -8.54 5.99
CA HIS A 21 -7.74 -7.76 4.75
C HIS A 21 -7.20 -6.35 4.90
N ILE A 22 -7.46 -5.68 6.03
CA ILE A 22 -6.92 -4.34 6.30
C ILE A 22 -5.40 -4.38 6.37
N ARG A 23 -4.84 -5.36 7.08
CA ARG A 23 -3.38 -5.52 7.16
C ARG A 23 -2.75 -5.78 5.79
N SER A 24 -3.34 -6.68 5.00
CA SER A 24 -2.88 -7.01 3.66
C SER A 24 -2.90 -5.78 2.73
N MET A 25 -3.94 -4.94 2.82
CA MET A 25 -3.99 -3.68 2.08
C MET A 25 -2.88 -2.71 2.51
N VAL A 26 -2.69 -2.55 3.82
CA VAL A 26 -1.64 -1.67 4.36
C VAL A 26 -0.24 -2.15 3.90
N GLU A 27 0.02 -3.45 3.95
CA GLU A 27 1.27 -4.05 3.47
C GLU A 27 1.48 -3.83 1.97
N ALA A 28 0.44 -3.95 1.14
CA ALA A 28 0.50 -3.67 -0.28
C ALA A 28 0.80 -2.19 -0.58
N VAL A 29 0.17 -1.26 0.17
CA VAL A 29 0.44 0.18 0.06
C VAL A 29 1.89 0.47 0.43
N PHE A 30 2.38 -0.02 1.57
CA PHE A 30 3.76 0.19 1.97
C PHE A 30 4.75 -0.43 0.98
N SER A 31 4.48 -1.64 0.47
CA SER A 31 5.32 -2.28 -0.55
C SER A 31 5.43 -1.42 -1.81
N SER A 32 4.32 -0.83 -2.25
CA SER A 32 4.29 0.08 -3.40
C SER A 32 5.10 1.35 -3.17
N LEU A 33 4.99 1.96 -2.00
CA LEU A 33 5.76 3.16 -1.63
C LEU A 33 7.25 2.86 -1.55
N LYS A 34 7.63 1.75 -0.89
CA LYS A 34 9.03 1.35 -0.75
C LYS A 34 9.66 1.02 -2.10
N ARG A 35 8.91 0.39 -3.02
CA ARG A 35 9.37 0.14 -4.39
C ARG A 35 9.58 1.43 -5.18
N CYS A 36 8.76 2.45 -4.95
CA CYS A 36 8.84 3.73 -5.68
C CYS A 36 9.90 4.68 -5.13
N PHE A 37 10.08 4.76 -3.81
CA PHE A 37 10.92 5.79 -3.15
C PHE A 37 12.05 5.22 -2.29
N GLY A 38 12.19 3.90 -2.23
CA GLY A 38 13.07 3.21 -1.29
C GLY A 38 12.42 3.00 0.08
N PRO A 39 13.00 2.10 0.91
CA PRO A 39 12.43 1.71 2.19
C PRO A 39 12.61 2.74 3.32
N ASP A 40 13.53 3.69 3.16
CA ASP A 40 14.01 4.52 4.26
C ASP A 40 13.11 5.72 4.54
N ILE A 41 12.97 6.08 5.82
CA ILE A 41 12.51 7.39 6.27
C ILE A 41 13.72 8.13 6.83
N LYS A 42 14.17 9.20 6.15
CA LYS A 42 15.42 9.90 6.48
C LYS A 42 15.26 10.91 7.62
N SER A 43 14.05 11.38 7.86
CA SER A 43 13.74 12.34 8.93
C SER A 43 14.06 11.78 10.32
N ILE A 44 14.62 12.62 11.20
CA ILE A 44 15.02 12.20 12.56
C ILE A 44 13.85 12.30 13.56
N LYS A 45 13.20 13.47 13.63
CA LYS A 45 12.12 13.75 14.59
C LYS A 45 10.84 13.00 14.21
N GLY A 46 10.12 12.45 15.20
CA GLY A 46 8.91 11.64 14.97
C GLY A 46 7.84 12.34 14.13
N TRP A 47 7.55 13.62 14.39
CA TRP A 47 6.63 14.42 13.56
C TRP A 47 7.12 14.56 12.11
N LEU A 48 8.42 14.79 11.90
CA LEU A 48 8.99 14.90 10.55
C LEU A 48 8.94 13.56 9.81
N LYS A 49 9.15 12.43 10.50
CA LYS A 49 8.96 11.08 9.93
C LYS A 49 7.53 10.88 9.40
N ARG A 50 6.52 11.27 10.18
CA ARG A 50 5.11 11.20 9.77
C ARG A 50 4.84 12.11 8.56
N ARG A 51 5.39 13.32 8.56
CA ARG A 51 5.27 14.26 7.45
C ARG A 51 5.96 13.75 6.17
N GLU A 52 7.15 13.18 6.29
CA GLU A 52 7.87 12.55 5.17
C GLU A 52 7.06 11.41 4.56
N LEU A 53 6.49 10.53 5.39
CA LEU A 53 5.63 9.45 4.92
C LEU A 53 4.38 9.99 4.21
N ALA A 54 3.70 10.99 4.79
CA ALA A 54 2.52 11.60 4.18
C ALA A 54 2.82 12.23 2.81
N ILE A 55 3.97 12.89 2.67
CA ILE A 55 4.42 13.45 1.38
C ILE A 55 4.71 12.34 0.37
N LYS A 56 5.36 11.24 0.78
CA LYS A 56 5.58 10.08 -0.12
C LYS A 56 4.26 9.48 -0.59
N VAL A 57 3.26 9.34 0.29
CA VAL A 57 1.92 8.88 -0.07
C VAL A 57 1.28 9.81 -1.10
N LEU A 58 1.29 11.12 -0.85
CA LEU A 58 0.74 12.12 -1.76
C LEU A 58 1.42 12.09 -3.13
N ALA A 59 2.76 12.08 -3.15
CA ALA A 59 3.54 12.04 -4.39
C ALA A 59 3.29 10.76 -5.20
N TYR A 60 3.16 9.59 -4.54
CA TYR A 60 2.79 8.35 -5.21
C TYR A 60 1.43 8.48 -5.90
N ASN A 61 0.42 8.96 -5.17
CA ASN A 61 -0.94 9.07 -5.69
C ASN A 61 -1.03 10.06 -6.86
N ILE A 62 -0.39 11.23 -6.77
CA ILE A 62 -0.33 12.19 -7.88
C ILE A 62 0.32 11.54 -9.10
N LYS A 63 1.46 10.87 -8.95
CA LYS A 63 2.14 10.16 -10.04
C LYS A 63 1.24 9.10 -10.69
N ARG A 64 0.53 8.31 -9.89
CA ARG A 64 -0.40 7.28 -10.40
C ARG A 64 -1.57 7.89 -11.15
N MET A 65 -2.13 8.98 -10.62
CA MET A 65 -3.24 9.69 -11.24
C MET A 65 -2.84 10.24 -12.61
N LEU A 66 -1.69 10.91 -12.71
CA LEU A 66 -1.14 11.40 -13.99
C LEU A 66 -0.90 10.27 -15.00
N TYR A 67 -0.41 9.12 -14.57
CA TYR A 67 -0.23 7.96 -15.46
C TYR A 67 -1.55 7.38 -15.94
N ILE A 68 -2.58 7.35 -15.10
CA ILE A 68 -3.92 6.90 -15.47
C ILE A 68 -4.53 7.86 -16.49
N GLU A 69 -4.45 9.17 -16.26
CA GLU A 69 -4.92 10.17 -17.22
C GLU A 69 -4.20 10.05 -18.55
N ARG A 70 -2.86 9.98 -18.52
CA ARG A 70 -2.07 9.85 -19.74
C ARG A 70 -2.38 8.56 -20.51
N ALA A 71 -2.63 7.45 -19.83
CA ALA A 71 -3.02 6.20 -20.46
C ALA A 71 -4.38 6.33 -21.16
N LYS A 72 -5.35 7.02 -20.54
CA LYS A 72 -6.65 7.31 -21.15
C LYS A 72 -6.51 8.16 -22.42
N ASP A 73 -5.69 9.22 -22.37
CA ASP A 73 -5.44 10.09 -23.53
C ASP A 73 -4.84 9.33 -24.71
N LEU A 74 -4.01 8.32 -24.43
CA LEU A 74 -3.35 7.49 -25.43
C LEU A 74 -4.19 6.28 -25.85
N GLY A 75 -5.37 6.07 -25.27
CA GLY A 75 -6.21 4.88 -25.52
C GLY A 75 -5.60 3.57 -25.03
N ILE A 76 -4.66 3.61 -24.07
CA ILE A 76 -4.01 2.41 -23.52
C ILE A 76 -4.95 1.80 -22.45
N PRO A 77 -5.28 0.50 -22.54
CA PRO A 77 -6.11 -0.15 -21.54
C PRO A 77 -5.38 -0.21 -20.18
N LEU A 78 -6.07 0.20 -19.12
CA LEU A 78 -5.52 0.18 -17.75
C LEU A 78 -5.38 -1.23 -17.17
N TRP A 79 -6.14 -2.18 -17.73
CA TRP A 79 -6.20 -3.56 -17.29
C TRP A 79 -6.08 -4.45 -18.51
N VAL A 80 -5.14 -5.39 -18.45
CA VAL A 80 -5.00 -6.45 -19.45
C VAL A 80 -5.14 -7.77 -18.70
N SER A 81 -5.96 -8.67 -19.22
CA SER A 81 -6.07 -10.02 -18.65
C SER A 81 -4.73 -10.72 -18.84
N CYS A 82 -4.17 -11.28 -17.76
CA CYS A 82 -3.01 -12.16 -17.87
C CYS A 82 -3.50 -13.46 -18.53
N GLN A 83 -3.16 -13.66 -19.80
CA GLN A 83 -3.30 -14.94 -20.50
C GLN A 83 -2.25 -15.94 -20.05
#